data_AF-A0A2K5E908-F1
#
_entry.id   AF-A0A2K5E908-F1
#
_cell.length_a   1.000
_cell.length_b   1.000
_cell.length_c   1.000
_cell.angle_alpha   90.00
_cell.angle_beta   90.00
_cell.angle_gamma   90.00
#
_symmetry.space_group_name_H-M   'P 1'
#
loop_
_entity.id
_entity.type
_entity.pdbx_description
1 polymer ?
#
loop_
_entity_poly.entity_id
_entity_poly.type
_entity_poly.pdbx_seq_one_letter_code
_entity_poly.pdbx_strand_id
1 'polypeptide(L)'
;MARGLPSIASLARLCQKLNRLKPLEDSTMDTSLRRCLSTLDLTLLGVGGMVGSGLYVLTGTVAKDMTGPAVLLSFGVAAVASLLAALCYAEFGARVPRTGSAYLFTYVSMGELWAFLIGWNVLLEYIIGGAAVARAWSGYLDAMFSHRIRNFTETHVGSWEMPLLAQYPDFLAAGIILLASAFVSCGARVSSWLNHTFSTISLLVILFIIILGFILAQPHNWSAEEGGFAPFGFSGIMAGTASCFYAFVGFDVIAASSEEAQNPRRSVPVAIAISLALAAGAYILVSTVLTLMVPWHSLDPDSALADAFYRRGYRWAGFIVAAGSICAMNTVLLSLLFSLPRIVYAMAVDGLFFQVFAHVHPRTQVPVVGTLVFGLLTAFLALLLDLESLVQFLSIGTLLAYTFVAISIIVLRYQKSSPPSSPGPASPGLLTKQHSSFSDRLQLVGAAQASVPEPGELLPALRPYLGFLDEYSPGAVVTWALGVMLASVITLGCVLIFGNSALHLPHWGYILLLLVTSFMFLLSLLVLGAHQQQYREDLFQIPMVPLIPALSILLNICLMLKLSYLTWVRFSIWLLTGLAVYFGYGIWHSKENQREPPGANTTSYVVFPRGSLEETVQAVQPPSQVPAHEPGHME
;
A
#
# COMPACT_ATOMS: atom_id res chain seq x y z
N MET A 1 -46.65 1.62 11.63
CA MET A 1 -45.43 2.14 10.98
C MET A 1 -44.28 1.17 11.24
N ALA A 2 -44.10 0.18 10.36
CA ALA A 2 -42.93 -0.71 10.40
C ALA A 2 -42.12 -0.45 9.13
N ARG A 3 -40.95 0.19 9.26
CA ARG A 3 -40.00 0.37 8.16
C ARG A 3 -39.56 -1.03 7.70
N GLY A 4 -39.90 -1.38 6.46
CA GLY A 4 -39.60 -2.68 5.89
C GLY A 4 -38.10 -2.98 5.92
N LEU A 5 -37.76 -4.13 6.51
CA LEU A 5 -36.43 -4.72 6.36
C LEU A 5 -36.14 -4.92 4.86
N PRO A 6 -34.92 -4.61 4.38
CA PRO A 6 -34.56 -4.85 2.98
C PRO A 6 -34.74 -6.34 2.66
N SER A 7 -35.42 -6.65 1.56
CA SER A 7 -35.60 -8.05 1.13
C SER A 7 -34.23 -8.71 0.89
N ILE A 8 -34.11 -10.02 1.13
CA ILE A 8 -32.85 -10.77 0.93
C ILE A 8 -32.28 -10.54 -0.50
N ALA A 9 -33.15 -10.39 -1.49
CA ALA A 9 -32.78 -10.07 -2.87
C ALA A 9 -32.22 -8.65 -3.07
N SER A 10 -32.61 -7.69 -2.22
CA SER A 10 -32.04 -6.34 -2.23
C SER A 10 -30.66 -6.30 -1.54
N LEU A 11 -30.48 -7.06 -0.46
CA LEU A 11 -29.18 -7.24 0.20
C LEU A 11 -28.19 -8.00 -0.71
N ALA A 12 -28.64 -9.06 -1.37
CA ALA A 12 -27.83 -9.80 -2.33
C ALA A 12 -27.38 -8.92 -3.50
N ARG A 13 -28.28 -8.09 -4.06
CA ARG A 13 -27.94 -7.11 -5.10
C ARG A 13 -26.98 -6.04 -4.60
N LEU A 14 -27.14 -5.57 -3.36
CA LEU A 14 -26.20 -4.64 -2.76
C LEU A 14 -24.81 -5.28 -2.59
N CYS A 15 -24.72 -6.49 -2.04
CA CYS A 15 -23.45 -7.22 -1.91
C CYS A 15 -22.78 -7.46 -3.27
N GLN A 16 -23.55 -7.79 -4.30
CA GLN A 16 -23.05 -7.96 -5.66
C GLN A 16 -22.46 -6.65 -6.20
N LYS A 17 -23.15 -5.52 -5.99
CA LYS A 17 -22.65 -4.19 -6.37
C LYS A 17 -21.35 -3.82 -5.66
N LEU A 18 -21.25 -4.12 -4.36
CA LEU A 18 -20.08 -3.78 -3.54
C LEU A 18 -18.84 -4.62 -3.88
N ASN A 19 -19.04 -5.86 -4.35
CA ASN A 19 -17.96 -6.81 -4.64
C ASN A 19 -17.62 -6.92 -6.13
N ARG A 20 -17.99 -5.93 -6.96
CA ARG A 20 -17.63 -5.92 -8.39
C ARG A 20 -16.12 -5.92 -8.58
N LEU A 21 -15.62 -6.84 -9.39
CA LEU A 21 -14.20 -6.93 -9.72
C LEU A 21 -13.94 -6.27 -11.06
N LYS A 22 -12.78 -5.63 -11.18
CA LYS A 22 -12.34 -5.06 -12.46
C LYS A 22 -11.67 -6.15 -13.30
N PRO A 23 -12.24 -6.54 -14.47
CA PRO A 23 -11.61 -7.55 -15.32
C PRO A 23 -10.30 -7.02 -15.92
N LEU A 24 -9.28 -7.89 -15.96
CA LEU A 24 -8.02 -7.64 -16.65
C LEU A 24 -8.18 -8.06 -18.12
N GLU A 25 -8.57 -7.16 -19.02
CA GLU A 25 -8.63 -7.49 -20.46
C GLU A 25 -7.21 -7.55 -21.06
N ASP A 26 -6.89 -8.57 -21.86
CA ASP A 26 -5.54 -8.72 -22.46
C ASP A 26 -5.16 -7.56 -23.42
N SER A 27 -6.15 -6.90 -24.04
CA SER A 27 -5.98 -5.65 -24.82
C SER A 27 -5.68 -4.43 -23.94
N THR A 28 -5.94 -4.52 -22.63
CA THR A 28 -5.59 -3.48 -21.64
C THR A 28 -4.18 -3.65 -21.07
N MET A 29 -3.27 -4.37 -21.74
CA MET A 29 -1.83 -4.23 -21.51
C MET A 29 -1.21 -3.04 -22.28
N ASP A 30 -1.97 -2.40 -23.19
CA ASP A 30 -1.55 -1.17 -23.87
C ASP A 30 -1.59 0.03 -22.91
N THR A 31 -0.40 0.59 -22.67
CA THR A 31 -0.16 1.67 -21.72
C THR A 31 -0.35 3.02 -22.41
N SER A 32 -1.08 3.92 -21.75
CA SER A 32 -1.24 5.30 -22.26
C SER A 32 0.04 6.13 -22.06
N LEU A 33 0.88 5.70 -21.12
CA LEU A 33 2.15 6.33 -20.76
C LEU A 33 3.33 5.68 -21.51
N ARG A 34 4.34 6.49 -21.82
CA ARG A 34 5.58 6.04 -22.45
C ARG A 34 6.46 5.33 -21.42
N ARG A 35 6.85 4.09 -21.69
CA ARG A 35 7.81 3.34 -20.88
C ARG A 35 9.21 3.93 -21.03
N CYS A 36 9.65 4.71 -20.05
CA CYS A 36 10.93 5.43 -20.09
C CYS A 36 11.81 5.19 -18.86
N LEU A 37 11.24 4.81 -17.72
CA LEU A 37 11.98 4.67 -16.46
C LEU A 37 12.81 3.38 -16.47
N SER A 38 14.12 3.53 -16.30
CA SER A 38 15.04 2.42 -16.08
C SER A 38 14.98 1.92 -14.63
N THR A 39 15.58 0.77 -14.34
CA THR A 39 15.70 0.28 -12.95
C THR A 39 16.42 1.29 -12.05
N LEU A 40 17.42 2.02 -12.57
CA LEU A 40 18.13 3.04 -11.80
C LEU A 40 17.24 4.24 -11.50
N ASP A 41 16.45 4.70 -12.47
CA ASP A 41 15.51 5.81 -12.26
C ASP A 41 14.46 5.43 -11.20
N LEU A 42 13.95 4.20 -11.26
CA LEU A 42 13.02 3.68 -10.23
C LEU A 42 13.68 3.59 -8.86
N THR A 43 14.96 3.19 -8.77
CA THR A 43 15.66 3.17 -7.48
C THR A 43 15.87 4.56 -6.91
N LEU A 44 16.25 5.54 -7.74
CA LEU A 44 16.43 6.92 -7.30
C LEU A 44 15.10 7.56 -6.89
N LEU A 45 14.00 7.19 -7.56
CA LEU A 45 12.65 7.59 -7.19
C LEU A 45 12.25 7.01 -5.84
N GLY A 46 12.48 5.72 -5.59
CA GLY A 46 12.16 5.07 -4.32
C GLY A 46 12.99 5.59 -3.15
N VAL A 47 14.31 5.72 -3.34
CA VAL A 47 15.21 6.28 -2.31
C VAL A 47 14.87 7.75 -2.04
N GLY A 48 14.62 8.54 -3.08
CA GLY A 48 14.21 9.95 -2.94
C GLY A 48 12.83 10.11 -2.29
N GLY A 49 11.95 9.11 -2.39
CA GLY A 49 10.65 9.08 -1.73
C GLY A 49 10.72 8.66 -0.26
N MET A 50 11.59 7.70 0.09
CA MET A 50 11.77 7.24 1.47
C MET A 50 12.66 8.14 2.30
N VAL A 51 13.70 8.74 1.69
CA VAL A 51 14.71 9.52 2.41
C VAL A 51 14.37 11.00 2.39
N GLY A 52 13.75 11.46 3.47
CA GLY A 52 13.41 12.87 3.68
C GLY A 52 13.33 13.24 5.16
N SER A 53 12.18 13.77 5.58
CA SER A 53 11.89 14.15 6.98
C SER A 53 12.11 13.01 7.97
N GLY A 54 11.86 11.76 7.57
CA GLY A 54 12.13 10.57 8.38
C GLY A 54 13.60 10.48 8.82
N LEU A 55 14.54 10.75 7.91
CA LEU A 55 15.98 10.64 8.19
C LEU A 55 16.49 11.88 8.92
N TYR A 56 16.11 13.06 8.46
CA TYR A 56 16.70 14.31 8.94
C TYR A 56 16.11 14.87 10.23
N VAL A 57 14.82 14.61 10.50
CA VAL A 57 14.11 15.15 11.68
C VAL A 57 13.73 14.01 12.62
N LEU A 58 12.94 13.04 12.13
CA LEU A 58 12.38 12.00 13.00
C LEU A 58 13.45 11.15 13.71
N THR A 59 14.58 10.89 13.07
CA THR A 59 15.72 10.19 13.71
C THR A 59 16.14 10.86 15.02
N GLY A 60 16.19 12.20 15.05
CA GLY A 60 16.55 12.98 16.23
C GLY A 60 15.51 12.89 17.33
N THR A 61 14.23 13.09 16.98
CA THR A 61 13.10 13.00 17.91
C THR A 61 13.02 11.61 18.55
N VAL A 62 13.09 10.54 17.75
CA VAL A 62 13.00 9.15 18.26
C VAL A 62 14.21 8.78 19.10
N ALA A 63 15.41 9.24 18.73
CA ALA A 63 16.62 9.02 19.52
C ALA A 63 16.53 9.74 20.88
N LYS A 64 16.03 10.97 20.92
CA LYS A 64 15.95 11.75 22.17
C LYS A 64 14.82 11.28 23.09
N ASP A 65 13.61 11.12 22.54
CA ASP A 65 12.39 11.06 23.35
C ASP A 65 11.88 9.62 23.58
N MET A 66 12.34 8.64 22.80
CA MET A 66 11.78 7.29 22.81
C MET A 66 12.77 6.16 23.04
N THR A 67 13.98 6.24 22.46
CA THR A 67 14.85 5.04 22.30
C THR A 67 16.28 5.22 22.80
N GLY A 68 16.82 6.43 22.81
CA GLY A 68 18.25 6.65 23.02
C GLY A 68 19.09 6.08 21.87
N PRO A 69 20.31 5.60 22.15
CA PRO A 69 21.17 4.93 21.17
C PRO A 69 20.55 3.69 20.51
N ALA A 70 19.59 3.04 21.18
CA ALA A 70 18.86 1.90 20.64
C ALA A 70 17.90 2.24 19.49
N VAL A 71 17.86 3.50 19.03
CA VAL A 71 17.17 3.93 17.80
C VAL A 71 17.55 3.07 16.59
N LEU A 72 18.81 2.61 16.51
CA LEU A 72 19.28 1.76 15.40
C LEU A 72 18.60 0.39 15.38
N LEU A 73 18.25 -0.18 16.55
CA LEU A 73 17.45 -1.40 16.63
C LEU A 73 16.01 -1.14 16.18
N SER A 74 15.47 0.02 16.53
CA SER A 74 14.12 0.42 16.13
C SER A 74 13.99 0.56 14.61
N PHE A 75 14.97 1.20 13.96
CA PHE A 75 15.07 1.24 12.50
C PHE A 75 15.28 -0.15 11.89
N GLY A 76 16.09 -1.01 12.53
CA GLY A 76 16.28 -2.40 12.07
C GLY A 76 14.98 -3.22 12.05
N VAL A 77 14.20 -3.16 13.13
CA VAL A 77 12.90 -3.86 13.19
C VAL A 77 11.90 -3.25 12.21
N ALA A 78 11.84 -1.92 12.10
CA ALA A 78 10.99 -1.23 11.14
C ALA A 78 11.36 -1.57 9.68
N ALA A 79 12.65 -1.72 9.37
CA ALA A 79 13.14 -2.13 8.05
C ALA A 79 12.67 -3.55 7.69
N VAL A 80 12.71 -4.49 8.65
CA VAL A 80 12.21 -5.86 8.44
C VAL A 80 10.70 -5.87 8.19
N ALA A 81 9.92 -5.13 8.99
CA ALA A 81 8.48 -4.99 8.76
C ALA A 81 8.18 -4.42 7.37
N SER A 82 8.90 -3.36 6.99
CA SER A 82 8.77 -2.72 5.69
C SER A 82 9.19 -3.63 4.53
N LEU A 83 10.22 -4.47 4.72
CA LEU A 83 10.67 -5.42 3.71
C LEU A 83 9.61 -6.48 3.40
N LEU A 84 8.94 -7.01 4.44
CA LEU A 84 7.86 -7.98 4.25
C LEU A 84 6.69 -7.37 3.49
N ALA A 85 6.33 -6.12 3.77
CA ALA A 85 5.34 -5.37 3.00
C ALA A 85 5.81 -5.08 1.56
N ALA A 86 7.05 -4.62 1.39
CA ALA A 86 7.65 -4.29 0.11
C ALA A 86 7.71 -5.49 -0.85
N LEU A 87 7.99 -6.69 -0.33
CA LEU A 87 7.93 -7.93 -1.10
C LEU A 87 6.51 -8.19 -1.64
N CYS A 88 5.47 -7.95 -0.83
CA CYS A 88 4.07 -8.04 -1.25
C CYS A 88 3.74 -7.08 -2.40
N TYR A 89 4.23 -5.84 -2.32
CA TYR A 89 4.09 -4.85 -3.38
C TYR A 89 4.88 -5.21 -4.65
N ALA A 90 6.08 -5.77 -4.50
CA ALA A 90 6.93 -6.16 -5.61
C ALA A 90 6.29 -7.24 -6.49
N GLU A 91 5.69 -8.27 -5.89
CA GLU A 91 4.95 -9.29 -6.64
C GLU A 91 3.70 -8.72 -7.33
N PHE A 92 2.95 -7.85 -6.66
CA PHE A 92 1.79 -7.21 -7.29
C PHE A 92 2.17 -6.32 -8.46
N GLY A 93 3.16 -5.44 -8.27
CA GLY A 93 3.64 -4.53 -9.32
C GLY A 93 4.24 -5.28 -10.52
N ALA A 94 4.80 -6.47 -10.30
CA ALA A 94 5.23 -7.35 -11.38
C ALA A 94 4.04 -8.03 -12.10
N ARG A 95 3.00 -8.46 -11.36
CA ARG A 95 1.81 -9.15 -11.89
C ARG A 95 0.86 -8.23 -12.67
N VAL A 96 0.63 -7.01 -12.18
CA VAL A 96 -0.33 -6.04 -12.76
C VAL A 96 0.37 -4.71 -13.03
N PRO A 97 1.12 -4.58 -14.15
CA PRO A 97 1.92 -3.40 -14.47
C PRO A 97 1.08 -2.24 -15.04
N ARG A 98 0.13 -1.72 -14.26
CA ARG A 98 -0.75 -0.60 -14.62
C ARG A 98 -0.60 0.53 -13.60
N THR A 99 -0.81 1.77 -14.01
CA THR A 99 -0.83 2.92 -13.09
C THR A 99 -2.04 2.79 -12.19
N GLY A 100 -1.78 2.34 -10.98
CA GLY A 100 -2.75 2.17 -9.92
C GLY A 100 -2.02 1.56 -8.75
N SER A 101 -1.90 2.31 -7.67
CA SER A 101 -1.28 1.85 -6.42
C SER A 101 -2.14 0.74 -5.79
N ALA A 102 -2.07 0.57 -4.47
CA ALA A 102 -2.88 -0.38 -3.71
C ALA A 102 -4.38 -0.40 -4.12
N TYR A 103 -4.95 0.74 -4.57
CA TYR A 103 -6.30 0.83 -5.13
C TYR A 103 -6.59 -0.20 -6.23
N LEU A 104 -5.77 -0.24 -7.28
CA LEU A 104 -6.02 -1.13 -8.43
C LEU A 104 -5.81 -2.58 -8.03
N PHE A 105 -4.84 -2.85 -7.16
CA PHE A 105 -4.54 -4.19 -6.65
C PHE A 105 -5.74 -4.77 -5.89
N THR A 106 -6.38 -3.96 -5.06
CA THR A 106 -7.59 -4.35 -4.32
C THR A 106 -8.82 -4.45 -5.23
N TYR A 107 -8.93 -3.62 -6.28
CA TYR A 107 -10.06 -3.68 -7.22
C TYR A 107 -10.07 -4.98 -8.04
N VAL A 108 -8.90 -5.48 -8.39
CA VAL A 108 -8.77 -6.72 -9.16
C VAL A 108 -8.99 -7.97 -8.29
N SER A 109 -8.75 -7.89 -6.97
CA SER A 109 -8.73 -9.07 -6.08
C SER A 109 -9.92 -9.17 -5.11
N MET A 110 -10.34 -8.05 -4.51
CA MET A 110 -11.34 -8.01 -3.42
C MET A 110 -12.65 -7.32 -3.80
N GLY A 111 -12.62 -6.42 -4.78
CA GLY A 111 -13.81 -5.75 -5.31
C GLY A 111 -13.87 -4.24 -5.08
N GLU A 112 -14.93 -3.63 -5.59
CA GLU A 112 -15.09 -2.18 -5.73
C GLU A 112 -15.09 -1.40 -4.42
N LEU A 113 -15.84 -1.84 -3.40
CA LEU A 113 -15.90 -1.14 -2.11
C LEU A 113 -14.52 -1.09 -1.43
N TRP A 114 -13.85 -2.24 -1.39
CA TRP A 114 -12.51 -2.35 -0.80
C TRP A 114 -11.49 -1.55 -1.59
N ALA A 115 -11.59 -1.56 -2.92
CA ALA A 115 -10.76 -0.70 -3.77
C ALA A 115 -10.95 0.76 -3.41
N PHE A 116 -12.20 1.25 -3.34
CA PHE A 116 -12.48 2.64 -2.99
C PHE A 116 -11.92 2.99 -1.61
N LEU A 117 -12.14 2.16 -0.59
CA LEU A 117 -11.64 2.42 0.77
C LEU A 117 -10.12 2.51 0.80
N ILE A 118 -9.43 1.63 0.08
CA ILE A 118 -7.97 1.69 -0.03
C ILE A 118 -7.51 2.91 -0.84
N GLY A 119 -8.17 3.24 -1.95
CA GLY A 119 -7.88 4.47 -2.69
C GLY A 119 -8.09 5.74 -1.86
N TRP A 120 -9.16 5.79 -1.06
CA TRP A 120 -9.47 6.87 -0.13
C TRP A 120 -8.45 6.98 1.01
N ASN A 121 -7.95 5.84 1.48
CA ASN A 121 -6.89 5.78 2.47
C ASN A 121 -5.52 6.22 1.90
N VAL A 122 -5.18 5.78 0.69
CA VAL A 122 -3.97 6.22 0.00
C VAL A 122 -4.06 7.73 -0.28
N LEU A 123 -5.23 8.27 -0.66
CA LEU A 123 -5.42 9.70 -0.82
C LEU A 123 -5.06 10.49 0.46
N LEU A 124 -5.50 9.99 1.61
CA LEU A 124 -5.14 10.55 2.91
C LEU A 124 -3.63 10.49 3.17
N GLU A 125 -3.02 9.34 2.91
CA GLU A 125 -1.59 9.11 3.09
C GLU A 125 -0.76 10.17 2.36
N TYR A 126 -1.05 10.44 1.08
CA TYR A 126 -0.30 11.45 0.33
C TYR A 126 -0.58 12.89 0.80
N ILE A 127 -1.82 13.20 1.23
CA ILE A 127 -2.17 14.52 1.77
C ILE A 127 -1.42 14.76 3.10
N ILE A 128 -1.52 13.83 4.04
CA ILE A 128 -0.86 13.95 5.34
C ILE A 128 0.66 13.90 5.17
N GLY A 129 1.17 13.03 4.31
CA GLY A 129 2.60 12.93 4.01
C GLY A 129 3.17 14.25 3.51
N GLY A 130 2.46 14.93 2.59
CA GLY A 130 2.87 16.25 2.10
C GLY A 130 2.87 17.30 3.22
N ALA A 131 1.87 17.28 4.08
CA ALA A 131 1.78 18.18 5.23
C ALA A 131 2.90 17.92 6.26
N ALA A 132 3.20 16.66 6.56
CA ALA A 132 4.25 16.26 7.49
C ALA A 132 5.63 16.69 6.97
N VAL A 133 5.92 16.47 5.69
CA VAL A 133 7.20 16.87 5.09
C VAL A 133 7.36 18.39 5.10
N ALA A 134 6.30 19.15 4.81
CA ALA A 134 6.35 20.61 4.87
C ALA A 134 6.54 21.14 6.29
N ARG A 135 5.89 20.53 7.29
CA ARG A 135 6.10 20.85 8.71
C ARG A 135 7.53 20.55 9.15
N ALA A 136 8.08 19.40 8.75
CA ALA A 136 9.47 19.05 9.01
C ALA A 136 10.44 20.05 8.34
N TRP A 137 10.16 20.48 7.11
CA TRP A 137 10.94 21.50 6.42
C TRP A 137 10.94 22.83 7.17
N SER A 138 9.76 23.28 7.60
CA SER A 138 9.59 24.53 8.33
C SER A 138 10.27 24.50 9.70
N GLY A 139 10.08 23.44 10.47
CA GLY A 139 10.73 23.24 11.77
C GLY A 139 12.25 23.20 11.65
N TYR A 140 12.78 22.51 10.63
CA TYR A 140 14.21 22.46 10.38
C TYR A 140 14.79 23.85 10.04
N LEU A 141 14.11 24.61 9.17
CA LEU A 141 14.52 25.96 8.83
C LEU A 141 14.46 26.89 10.06
N ASP A 142 13.40 26.79 10.84
CA ASP A 142 13.21 27.59 12.05
C ASP A 142 14.31 27.32 13.10
N ALA A 143 14.66 26.05 13.31
CA ALA A 143 15.76 25.67 14.20
C ALA A 143 17.10 26.27 13.76
N MET A 144 17.39 26.30 12.44
CA MET A 144 18.61 26.96 11.92
C MET A 144 18.64 28.47 12.20
N PHE A 145 17.49 29.13 12.24
CA PHE A 145 17.37 30.54 12.57
C PHE A 145 17.15 30.79 14.07
N SER A 146 17.43 29.80 14.92
CA SER A 146 17.27 29.87 16.38
C SER A 146 15.83 30.14 16.82
N HIS A 147 14.88 29.46 16.20
CA HIS A 147 13.44 29.49 16.49
C HIS A 147 12.76 30.86 16.35
N ARG A 148 13.31 31.75 15.53
CA ARG A 148 12.75 33.11 15.32
C ARG A 148 11.39 33.10 14.63
N ILE A 149 11.14 32.15 13.73
CA ILE A 149 9.90 32.09 12.95
C ILE A 149 8.76 31.65 13.86
N ARG A 150 9.01 30.64 14.69
CA ARG A 150 8.10 30.23 15.76
C ARG A 150 7.81 31.37 16.73
N ASN A 151 8.85 32.02 17.26
CA ASN A 151 8.69 33.14 18.20
C ASN A 151 7.91 34.32 17.58
N PHE A 152 8.15 34.65 16.31
CA PHE A 152 7.40 35.68 15.60
C PHE A 152 5.92 35.32 15.48
N THR A 153 5.62 34.06 15.15
CA THR A 153 4.24 33.59 14.98
C THR A 153 3.51 33.53 16.31
N GLU A 154 4.14 32.98 17.36
CA GLU A 154 3.56 32.92 18.71
C GLU A 154 3.29 34.32 19.27
N THR A 155 4.16 35.30 19.01
CA THR A 155 3.98 36.68 19.49
C THR A 155 2.87 37.46 18.78
N HIS A 156 2.60 37.19 17.49
CA HIS A 156 1.62 37.95 16.71
C HIS A 156 0.26 37.25 16.57
N VAL A 157 0.24 35.92 16.53
CA VAL A 157 -0.96 35.11 16.25
C VAL A 157 -1.47 34.39 17.50
N GLY A 158 -0.63 34.22 18.51
CA GLY A 158 -0.94 33.52 19.76
C GLY A 158 -0.76 32.00 19.67
N SER A 159 -0.55 31.36 20.82
CA SER A 159 -0.47 29.91 20.92
C SER A 159 -1.86 29.27 21.13
N TRP A 160 -2.04 28.07 20.62
CA TRP A 160 -3.24 27.27 20.80
C TRP A 160 -2.96 26.13 21.78
N GLU A 161 -3.75 26.01 22.85
CA GLU A 161 -3.63 24.93 23.86
C GLU A 161 -4.61 23.77 23.61
N MET A 162 -4.96 23.51 22.35
CA MET A 162 -5.87 22.42 22.00
C MET A 162 -5.06 21.18 21.62
N PRO A 163 -5.23 20.02 22.30
CA PRO A 163 -4.46 18.79 21.99
C PRO A 163 -4.71 18.24 20.58
N LEU A 164 -5.73 18.75 19.88
CA LEU A 164 -6.06 18.34 18.52
C LEU A 164 -5.31 19.13 17.44
N LEU A 165 -4.88 20.37 17.75
CA LEU A 165 -4.25 21.31 16.81
C LEU A 165 -2.79 21.57 17.21
N ALA A 166 -2.00 22.09 16.28
CA ALA A 166 -0.64 22.54 16.54
C ALA A 166 -0.62 23.70 17.56
N GLN A 167 0.48 23.82 18.31
CA GLN A 167 0.69 24.91 19.26
C GLN A 167 0.68 26.30 18.60
N TYR A 168 1.07 26.37 17.33
CA TYR A 168 1.02 27.58 16.52
C TYR A 168 0.69 27.21 15.06
N PRO A 169 0.01 28.11 14.31
CA PRO A 169 -0.23 27.89 12.90
C PRO A 169 1.04 28.10 12.07
N ASP A 170 1.45 27.10 11.29
CA ASP A 170 2.67 27.17 10.49
C ASP A 170 2.43 27.72 9.07
N PHE A 171 2.53 29.04 8.93
CA PHE A 171 2.36 29.73 7.64
C PHE A 171 3.47 29.40 6.64
N LEU A 172 4.67 29.09 7.11
CA LEU A 172 5.81 28.78 6.26
C LEU A 172 5.61 27.43 5.57
N ALA A 173 5.22 26.40 6.34
CA ALA A 173 4.88 25.09 5.79
C ALA A 173 3.76 25.18 4.74
N ALA A 174 2.68 25.92 5.05
CA ALA A 174 1.58 26.14 4.11
C ALA A 174 2.03 26.86 2.83
N GLY A 175 2.86 27.91 2.94
CA GLY A 175 3.39 28.66 1.81
C GLY A 175 4.22 27.80 0.86
N ILE A 176 5.04 26.90 1.39
CA ILE A 176 5.90 26.01 0.59
C ILE A 176 5.09 24.97 -0.15
N ILE A 177 4.05 24.41 0.49
CA ILE A 177 3.14 23.48 -0.19
C ILE A 177 2.45 24.19 -1.35
N LEU A 178 1.95 25.41 -1.15
CA LEU A 178 1.30 26.17 -2.22
C LEU A 178 2.28 26.49 -3.37
N LEU A 179 3.51 26.87 -3.04
CA LEU A 179 4.57 27.11 -4.02
C LEU A 179 4.94 25.84 -4.80
N ALA A 180 5.12 24.73 -4.10
CA ALA A 180 5.39 23.43 -4.72
C ALA A 180 4.21 22.95 -5.58
N SER A 181 2.97 23.17 -5.14
CA SER A 181 1.76 22.81 -5.90
C SER A 181 1.63 23.63 -7.18
N ALA A 182 1.92 24.94 -7.10
CA ALA A 182 1.96 25.81 -8.27
C ALA A 182 3.06 25.37 -9.25
N PHE A 183 4.24 25.03 -8.72
CA PHE A 183 5.37 24.57 -9.51
C PHE A 183 5.09 23.25 -10.25
N VAL A 184 4.53 22.25 -9.56
CA VAL A 184 4.12 20.98 -10.18
C VAL A 184 3.07 21.20 -11.27
N SER A 185 2.20 22.20 -11.10
CA SER A 185 1.18 22.56 -12.09
C SER A 185 1.77 23.13 -13.40
N CYS A 186 2.99 23.69 -13.38
CA CYS A 186 3.66 24.26 -14.55
C CYS A 186 4.21 23.20 -15.52
N GLY A 187 4.38 21.94 -15.11
CA GLY A 187 4.70 20.84 -16.02
C GLY A 187 5.51 19.70 -15.42
N ALA A 188 5.15 18.47 -15.80
CA ALA A 188 5.75 17.24 -15.27
C ALA A 188 7.26 17.09 -15.58
N ARG A 189 7.72 17.53 -16.77
CA ARG A 189 9.11 17.34 -17.22
C ARG A 189 10.10 18.14 -16.37
N VAL A 190 9.76 19.38 -16.05
CA VAL A 190 10.60 20.25 -15.21
C VAL A 190 10.62 19.72 -13.78
N SER A 191 9.45 19.34 -13.25
CA SER A 191 9.33 18.76 -11.90
C SER A 191 10.15 17.48 -11.74
N SER A 192 10.10 16.57 -12.71
CA SER A 192 10.87 15.33 -12.68
C SER A 192 12.38 15.57 -12.73
N TRP A 193 12.85 16.47 -13.59
CA TRP A 193 14.28 16.80 -13.65
C TRP A 193 14.80 17.37 -12.32
N LEU A 194 14.05 18.30 -11.72
CA LEU A 194 14.39 18.91 -10.44
C LEU A 194 14.41 17.88 -9.31
N ASN A 195 13.44 16.96 -9.30
CA ASN A 195 13.37 15.86 -8.35
C ASN A 195 14.61 14.95 -8.42
N HIS A 196 15.05 14.59 -9.64
CA HIS A 196 16.24 13.77 -9.81
C HIS A 196 17.51 14.47 -9.31
N THR A 197 17.65 15.77 -9.58
CA THR A 197 18.79 16.56 -9.12
C THR A 197 18.84 16.64 -7.59
N PHE A 198 17.72 16.98 -6.94
CA PHE A 198 17.65 17.07 -5.49
C PHE A 198 17.85 15.71 -4.80
N SER A 199 17.29 14.63 -5.33
CA SER A 199 17.50 13.27 -4.82
C SER A 199 18.99 12.88 -4.87
N THR A 200 19.66 13.18 -5.99
CA THR A 200 21.10 12.89 -6.16
C THR A 200 21.95 13.68 -5.15
N ILE A 201 21.66 14.97 -4.95
CA ILE A 201 22.35 15.80 -3.95
C ILE A 201 22.13 15.25 -2.54
N SER A 202 20.89 14.89 -2.20
CA SER A 202 20.54 14.31 -0.90
C SER A 202 21.36 13.05 -0.61
N LEU A 203 21.46 12.13 -1.58
CA LEU A 203 22.24 10.90 -1.44
C LEU A 203 23.73 11.16 -1.19
N LEU A 204 24.32 12.14 -1.88
CA LEU A 204 25.70 12.55 -1.65
C LEU A 204 25.90 13.13 -0.25
N VAL A 205 24.96 13.94 0.25
CA VAL A 205 25.02 14.50 1.60
C VAL A 205 24.89 13.41 2.67
N ILE A 206 24.06 12.40 2.47
CA ILE A 206 23.95 11.25 3.39
C ILE A 206 25.28 10.51 3.48
N LEU A 207 25.92 10.23 2.35
CA LEU A 207 27.24 9.61 2.34
C LEU A 207 28.27 10.47 3.09
N PHE A 208 28.23 11.79 2.90
CA PHE A 208 29.07 12.74 3.62
C PHE A 208 28.83 12.69 5.15
N ILE A 209 27.56 12.66 5.60
CA ILE A 209 27.19 12.54 7.02
C ILE A 209 27.78 11.26 7.61
N ILE A 210 27.64 10.13 6.91
CA ILE A 210 28.13 8.84 7.37
C ILE A 210 29.66 8.88 7.51
N ILE A 211 30.39 9.31 6.48
CA ILE A 211 31.86 9.33 6.49
C ILE A 211 32.39 10.27 7.56
N LEU A 212 31.98 11.54 7.55
CA LEU A 212 32.51 12.54 8.48
C LEU A 212 32.06 12.26 9.92
N GLY A 213 30.84 11.77 10.09
CA GLY A 213 30.33 11.49 11.41
C GLY A 213 30.97 10.27 12.07
N PHE A 214 31.36 9.23 11.32
CA PHE A 214 32.19 8.15 11.88
C PHE A 214 33.59 8.63 12.29
N ILE A 215 34.17 9.59 11.59
CA ILE A 215 35.45 10.21 11.99
C ILE A 215 35.29 10.98 13.31
N LEU A 216 34.13 11.57 13.56
CA LEU A 216 33.83 12.37 14.75
C LEU A 216 33.21 11.57 15.90
N ALA A 217 32.94 10.28 15.70
CA ALA A 217 32.25 9.40 16.64
C ALA A 217 33.06 9.18 17.93
N GLN A 218 32.39 9.26 19.07
CA GLN A 218 32.95 9.00 20.38
C GLN A 218 32.19 7.85 21.07
N PRO A 219 32.77 6.64 21.15
CA PRO A 219 32.14 5.48 21.79
C PRO A 219 31.72 5.71 23.25
N HIS A 220 32.32 6.70 23.92
CA HIS A 220 31.96 7.11 25.27
C HIS A 220 30.51 7.59 25.40
N ASN A 221 29.91 8.13 24.32
CA ASN A 221 28.50 8.59 24.32
C ASN A 221 27.48 7.44 24.45
N TRP A 222 27.92 6.18 24.30
CA TRP A 222 27.11 4.99 24.57
C TRP A 222 27.41 4.34 25.93
N SER A 223 28.30 4.95 26.72
CA SER A 223 28.67 4.43 28.04
C SER A 223 27.50 4.47 29.02
N ALA A 224 27.60 3.69 30.09
CA ALA A 224 26.60 3.70 31.17
C ALA A 224 26.49 5.06 31.88
N GLU A 225 27.54 5.89 31.82
CA GLU A 225 27.58 7.23 32.42
C GLU A 225 26.62 8.19 31.69
N GLU A 226 26.46 8.01 30.38
CA GLU A 226 25.54 8.77 29.52
C GLU A 226 24.20 8.04 29.34
N GLY A 227 23.72 7.31 30.35
CA GLY A 227 22.42 6.62 30.31
C GLY A 227 22.38 5.30 29.52
N GLY A 228 23.51 4.86 28.98
CA GLY A 228 23.67 3.56 28.32
C GLY A 228 22.98 3.42 26.97
N PHE A 229 23.01 2.20 26.41
CA PHE A 229 22.54 1.94 25.05
C PHE A 229 21.01 2.01 24.88
N ALA A 230 20.24 1.57 25.88
CA ALA A 230 18.78 1.46 25.81
C ALA A 230 18.11 2.05 27.06
N PRO A 231 18.14 3.38 27.25
CA PRO A 231 17.62 4.04 28.46
C PRO A 231 16.13 3.79 28.71
N PHE A 232 15.33 3.68 27.64
CA PHE A 232 13.88 3.44 27.71
C PHE A 232 13.51 1.95 27.65
N GLY A 233 14.50 1.05 27.65
CA GLY A 233 14.33 -0.40 27.58
C GLY A 233 13.61 -0.89 26.31
N PHE A 234 13.10 -2.12 26.36
CA PHE A 234 12.42 -2.76 25.23
C PHE A 234 11.12 -2.04 24.83
N SER A 235 10.41 -1.45 25.79
CA SER A 235 9.19 -0.70 25.51
C SER A 235 9.47 0.53 24.66
N GLY A 236 10.56 1.26 24.96
CA GLY A 236 11.00 2.41 24.16
C GLY A 236 11.39 2.01 22.74
N ILE A 237 12.16 0.93 22.58
CA ILE A 237 12.54 0.37 21.26
C ILE A 237 11.28 0.06 20.42
N MET A 238 10.27 -0.57 21.01
CA MET A 238 9.06 -0.92 20.28
C MET A 238 8.21 0.30 19.93
N ALA A 239 8.12 1.29 20.83
CA ALA A 239 7.43 2.56 20.56
C ALA A 239 8.14 3.34 19.44
N GLY A 240 9.47 3.45 19.50
CA GLY A 240 10.28 4.06 18.47
C GLY A 240 10.18 3.33 17.13
N THR A 241 10.05 2.00 17.12
CA THR A 241 9.86 1.21 15.89
C THR A 241 8.61 1.64 15.13
N ALA A 242 7.48 1.91 15.83
CA ALA A 242 6.24 2.36 15.20
C ALA A 242 6.38 3.76 14.58
N SER A 243 7.12 4.66 15.22
CA SER A 243 7.45 5.97 14.65
C SER A 243 8.43 5.82 13.46
N CYS A 244 9.52 5.07 13.62
CA CYS A 244 10.52 4.81 12.58
C CYS A 244 9.96 4.16 11.32
N PHE A 245 8.83 3.44 11.41
CA PHE A 245 8.14 2.89 10.25
C PHE A 245 7.80 3.96 9.21
N TYR A 246 7.46 5.19 9.64
CA TYR A 246 7.25 6.34 8.75
C TYR A 246 8.41 6.57 7.79
N ALA A 247 9.64 6.34 8.25
CA ALA A 247 10.84 6.62 7.48
C ALA A 247 11.03 5.67 6.30
N PHE A 248 10.32 4.54 6.28
CA PHE A 248 10.33 3.55 5.20
C PHE A 248 9.13 3.66 4.26
N VAL A 249 8.20 4.59 4.51
CA VAL A 249 7.09 4.86 3.60
C VAL A 249 7.65 5.55 2.35
N GLY A 250 7.23 5.10 1.16
CA GLY A 250 7.65 5.67 -0.13
C GLY A 250 8.14 4.66 -1.17
N PHE A 251 8.43 3.40 -0.79
CA PHE A 251 8.76 2.36 -1.78
C PHE A 251 7.58 2.02 -2.71
N ASP A 252 6.35 2.25 -2.25
CA ASP A 252 5.10 2.04 -2.99
C ASP A 252 4.95 3.00 -4.18
N VAL A 253 5.67 4.14 -4.19
CA VAL A 253 5.78 5.04 -5.35
C VAL A 253 6.39 4.31 -6.55
N ILE A 254 7.31 3.37 -6.33
CA ILE A 254 7.89 2.54 -7.39
C ILE A 254 6.79 1.66 -8.01
N ALA A 255 5.95 1.05 -7.17
CA ALA A 255 4.84 0.21 -7.63
C ALA A 255 3.80 1.05 -8.38
N ALA A 256 3.49 2.28 -7.93
CA ALA A 256 2.59 3.19 -8.64
C ALA A 256 3.13 3.62 -10.02
N SER A 257 4.46 3.60 -10.19
CA SER A 257 5.17 3.98 -11.42
C SER A 257 5.46 2.80 -12.35
N SER A 258 4.89 1.61 -12.09
CA SER A 258 5.17 0.41 -12.88
C SER A 258 4.76 0.52 -14.36
N GLU A 259 3.78 1.36 -14.71
CA GLU A 259 3.36 1.58 -16.11
C GLU A 259 4.42 2.34 -16.93
N GLU A 260 5.22 3.19 -16.27
CA GLU A 260 6.28 3.99 -16.91
C GLU A 260 7.62 3.23 -16.96
N ALA A 261 7.72 2.07 -16.33
CA ALA A 261 8.92 1.23 -16.30
C ALA A 261 9.16 0.52 -17.64
N GLN A 262 10.42 0.46 -18.10
CA GLN A 262 10.78 -0.26 -19.32
C GLN A 262 10.48 -1.77 -19.23
N ASN A 263 10.84 -2.39 -18.10
CA ASN A 263 10.65 -3.82 -17.84
C ASN A 263 10.02 -4.05 -16.46
N PRO A 264 8.72 -3.78 -16.27
CA PRO A 264 8.10 -3.78 -14.95
C PRO A 264 8.25 -5.11 -14.19
N ARG A 265 8.18 -6.25 -14.91
CA ARG A 265 8.30 -7.59 -14.32
C ARG A 265 9.60 -7.84 -13.55
N ARG A 266 10.71 -7.21 -13.95
CA ARG A 266 12.03 -7.35 -13.31
C ARG A 266 12.50 -6.08 -12.62
N SER A 267 12.30 -4.93 -13.27
CA SER A 267 12.78 -3.63 -12.75
C SER A 267 12.05 -3.22 -11.48
N VAL A 268 10.73 -3.46 -11.34
CA VAL A 268 9.97 -3.05 -10.15
C VAL A 268 10.42 -3.81 -8.89
N PRO A 269 10.46 -5.17 -8.86
CA PRO A 269 10.95 -5.90 -7.70
C PRO A 269 12.38 -5.55 -7.31
N VAL A 270 13.28 -5.47 -8.29
CA VAL A 270 14.70 -5.13 -8.05
C VAL A 270 14.83 -3.72 -7.51
N ALA A 271 14.10 -2.76 -8.07
CA ALA A 271 14.15 -1.38 -7.61
C ALA A 271 13.60 -1.22 -6.18
N ILE A 272 12.50 -1.89 -5.84
CA ILE A 272 11.94 -1.88 -4.47
C ILE A 272 12.96 -2.44 -3.47
N ALA A 273 13.55 -3.61 -3.76
CA ALA A 273 14.51 -4.26 -2.88
C ALA A 273 15.79 -3.42 -2.67
N ILE A 274 16.37 -2.89 -3.74
CA ILE A 274 17.57 -2.05 -3.68
C ILE A 274 17.27 -0.76 -2.91
N SER A 275 16.16 -0.09 -3.22
CA SER A 275 15.81 1.19 -2.58
C SER A 275 15.62 1.01 -1.07
N LEU A 276 14.91 -0.05 -0.66
CA LEU A 276 14.66 -0.30 0.74
C LEU A 276 15.94 -0.68 1.49
N ALA A 277 16.82 -1.49 0.88
CA ALA A 277 18.11 -1.84 1.47
C ALA A 277 19.02 -0.62 1.65
N LEU A 278 19.07 0.27 0.64
CA LEU A 278 19.82 1.53 0.72
C LEU A 278 19.26 2.46 1.79
N ALA A 279 17.93 2.62 1.85
CA ALA A 279 17.28 3.42 2.88
C ALA A 279 17.56 2.85 4.27
N ALA A 280 17.35 1.54 4.50
CA ALA A 280 17.60 0.89 5.78
C ALA A 280 19.06 1.03 6.23
N GLY A 281 20.01 0.83 5.31
CA GLY A 281 21.43 1.07 5.57
C GLY A 281 21.69 2.52 5.97
N ALA A 282 21.16 3.49 5.22
CA ALA A 282 21.31 4.91 5.54
C ALA A 282 20.72 5.26 6.92
N TYR A 283 19.51 4.81 7.24
CA TYR A 283 18.86 5.06 8.54
C TYR A 283 19.66 4.48 9.71
N ILE A 284 20.11 3.24 9.62
CA ILE A 284 20.88 2.57 10.67
C ILE A 284 22.25 3.26 10.84
N LEU A 285 22.95 3.55 9.74
CA LEU A 285 24.28 4.18 9.80
C LEU A 285 24.21 5.62 10.30
N VAL A 286 23.28 6.42 9.80
CA VAL A 286 23.12 7.82 10.22
C VAL A 286 22.69 7.91 11.68
N SER A 287 21.78 7.05 12.14
CA SER A 287 21.36 7.03 13.55
C SER A 287 22.48 6.58 14.50
N THR A 288 23.29 5.60 14.07
CA THR A 288 24.50 5.17 14.79
C THR A 288 25.49 6.32 14.93
N VAL A 289 25.78 7.00 13.82
CA VAL A 289 26.70 8.15 13.77
C VAL A 289 26.19 9.30 14.64
N LEU A 290 24.91 9.67 14.53
CA LEU A 290 24.31 10.76 15.29
C LEU A 290 24.45 10.54 16.81
N THR A 291 24.07 9.35 17.29
CA THR A 291 24.13 9.02 18.74
C THR A 291 25.55 8.81 19.25
N LEU A 292 26.52 8.50 18.38
CA LEU A 292 27.93 8.44 18.75
C LEU A 292 28.63 9.81 18.70
N MET A 293 28.17 10.75 17.88
CA MET A 293 28.78 12.08 17.79
C MET A 293 28.42 12.96 18.99
N VAL A 294 27.17 12.88 19.47
CA VAL A 294 26.63 13.74 20.52
C VAL A 294 25.74 12.91 21.47
N PRO A 295 25.78 13.16 22.80
CA PRO A 295 24.91 12.49 23.76
C PRO A 295 23.42 12.67 23.44
N TRP A 296 22.66 11.58 23.51
CA TRP A 296 21.28 11.49 23.02
C TRP A 296 20.30 12.46 23.71
N HIS A 297 20.45 12.69 25.03
CA HIS A 297 19.61 13.63 25.81
C HIS A 297 19.78 15.08 25.37
N SER A 298 20.92 15.42 24.78
CA SER A 298 21.24 16.79 24.38
C SER A 298 20.75 17.13 22.97
N LEU A 299 20.33 16.15 22.16
CA LEU A 299 19.92 16.37 20.78
C LEU A 299 18.79 17.39 20.67
N ASP A 300 18.83 18.23 19.64
CA ASP A 300 17.69 19.05 19.24
C ASP A 300 16.74 18.19 18.39
N PRO A 301 15.45 18.00 18.78
CA PRO A 301 14.52 17.14 18.06
C PRO A 301 14.20 17.63 16.63
N ASP A 302 14.30 18.92 16.33
CA ASP A 302 13.92 19.48 15.02
C ASP A 302 15.09 19.52 14.03
N SER A 303 16.33 19.55 14.52
CA SER A 303 17.53 19.73 13.67
C SER A 303 18.74 18.88 14.07
N ALA A 304 18.51 17.73 14.71
CA ALA A 304 19.53 16.88 15.34
C ALA A 304 20.80 16.67 14.52
N LEU A 305 20.69 16.37 13.22
CA LEU A 305 21.85 16.07 12.38
C LEU A 305 22.74 17.30 12.15
N ALA A 306 22.18 18.46 11.80
CA ALA A 306 23.00 19.66 11.58
C ALA A 306 23.55 20.20 12.91
N ASP A 307 22.72 20.21 13.95
CA ASP A 307 23.12 20.63 15.29
C ASP A 307 24.28 19.79 15.84
N ALA A 308 24.29 18.48 15.58
CA ALA A 308 25.40 17.62 15.97
C ALA A 308 26.76 18.07 15.41
N PHE A 309 26.81 18.50 14.15
CA PHE A 309 28.05 19.04 13.56
C PHE A 309 28.40 20.43 14.10
N TYR A 310 27.39 21.29 14.38
CA TYR A 310 27.62 22.60 14.99
C TYR A 310 28.24 22.49 16.37
N ARG A 311 27.74 21.59 17.22
CA ARG A 311 28.26 21.38 18.59
C ARG A 311 29.66 20.78 18.61
N ARG A 312 30.03 20.00 17.60
CA ARG A 312 31.39 19.48 17.44
C ARG A 312 32.37 20.52 16.86
N GLY A 313 31.92 21.74 16.55
CA GLY A 313 32.74 22.83 16.04
C GLY A 313 32.85 22.90 14.51
N TYR A 314 32.20 21.99 13.77
CA TYR A 314 32.26 21.90 12.31
C TYR A 314 31.09 22.64 11.64
N ARG A 315 31.08 23.98 11.76
CA ARG A 315 29.97 24.82 11.26
C ARG A 315 29.73 24.70 9.74
N TRP A 316 30.79 24.51 8.96
CA TRP A 316 30.69 24.32 7.51
C TRP A 316 30.01 23.00 7.15
N ALA A 317 30.27 21.93 7.91
CA ALA A 317 29.65 20.63 7.71
C ALA A 317 28.16 20.69 8.07
N GLY A 318 27.80 21.38 9.17
CA GLY A 318 26.40 21.62 9.54
C GLY A 318 25.60 22.31 8.43
N PHE A 319 26.18 23.28 7.72
CA PHE A 319 25.53 23.95 6.59
C PHE A 319 25.29 23.00 5.39
N ILE A 320 26.26 22.13 5.09
CA ILE A 320 26.11 21.12 4.02
C ILE A 320 24.97 20.15 4.35
N VAL A 321 24.91 19.69 5.61
CA VAL A 321 23.85 18.80 6.09
C VAL A 321 22.49 19.47 6.01
N ALA A 322 22.41 20.73 6.42
CA ALA A 322 21.20 21.52 6.31
C ALA A 322 20.72 21.69 4.87
N ALA A 323 21.61 22.05 3.95
CA ALA A 323 21.28 22.16 2.53
C ALA A 323 20.80 20.82 1.95
N GLY A 324 21.45 19.71 2.34
CA GLY A 324 21.03 18.36 1.95
C GLY A 324 19.64 17.99 2.45
N SER A 325 19.31 18.35 3.70
CA SER A 325 17.97 18.11 4.28
C SER A 325 16.86 18.83 3.52
N ILE A 326 17.08 20.10 3.15
CA ILE A 326 16.13 20.91 2.38
C ILE A 326 15.92 20.31 0.98
N CYS A 327 17.00 19.88 0.32
CA CYS A 327 16.92 19.17 -0.96
C CYS A 327 16.15 17.85 -0.84
N ALA A 328 16.43 17.06 0.20
CA ALA A 328 15.77 15.78 0.46
C ALA A 328 14.25 15.96 0.69
N MET A 329 13.87 16.87 1.59
CA MET A 329 12.47 17.14 1.90
C MET A 329 11.71 17.70 0.68
N ASN A 330 12.34 18.58 -0.12
CA ASN A 330 11.73 19.06 -1.37
C ASN A 330 11.52 17.93 -2.38
N THR A 331 12.43 16.96 -2.46
CA THR A 331 12.28 15.78 -3.32
C THR A 331 11.04 14.98 -2.94
N VAL A 332 10.87 14.67 -1.65
CA VAL A 332 9.70 13.95 -1.15
C VAL A 332 8.42 14.77 -1.39
N LEU A 333 8.43 16.06 -1.08
CA LEU A 333 7.25 16.93 -1.24
C LEU A 333 6.78 17.00 -2.70
N LEU A 334 7.70 17.22 -3.64
CA LEU A 334 7.38 17.23 -5.08
C LEU A 334 6.88 15.87 -5.54
N SER A 335 7.47 14.78 -5.07
CA SER A 335 7.04 13.41 -5.40
C SER A 335 5.62 13.12 -4.91
N LEU A 336 5.27 13.54 -3.69
CA LEU A 336 3.93 13.35 -3.13
C LEU A 336 2.88 14.19 -3.87
N LEU A 337 3.16 15.47 -4.13
CA LEU A 337 2.26 16.38 -4.86
C LEU A 337 2.08 15.98 -6.33
N PHE A 338 3.04 15.26 -6.90
CA PHE A 338 2.95 14.73 -8.25
C PHE A 338 2.10 13.45 -8.32
N SER A 339 2.23 12.56 -7.34
CA SER A 339 1.51 11.27 -7.30
C SER A 339 0.05 11.41 -6.86
N LEU A 340 -0.25 12.31 -5.92
CA LEU A 340 -1.58 12.49 -5.34
C LEU A 340 -2.68 12.74 -6.41
N PRO A 341 -2.54 13.70 -7.34
CA PRO A 341 -3.56 13.95 -8.35
C PRO A 341 -3.77 12.81 -9.34
N ARG A 342 -2.76 11.95 -9.56
CA ARG A 342 -2.84 10.80 -10.47
C ARG A 342 -3.72 9.69 -9.91
N ILE A 343 -3.66 9.47 -8.60
CA ILE A 343 -4.52 8.49 -7.91
C ILE A 343 -5.97 8.96 -7.95
N VAL A 344 -6.21 10.24 -7.68
CA VAL A 344 -7.54 10.86 -7.79
C VAL A 344 -8.06 10.73 -9.22
N TYR A 345 -7.22 11.03 -10.21
CA TYR A 345 -7.55 10.87 -11.63
C TYR A 345 -7.96 9.43 -11.95
N ALA A 346 -7.21 8.42 -11.49
CA ALA A 346 -7.55 7.01 -11.71
C ALA A 346 -8.91 6.63 -11.10
N MET A 347 -9.19 7.06 -9.86
CA MET A 347 -10.48 6.83 -9.20
C MET A 347 -11.64 7.56 -9.89
N ALA A 348 -11.40 8.78 -10.38
CA ALA A 348 -12.40 9.58 -11.10
C ALA A 348 -12.69 9.00 -12.49
N VAL A 349 -11.67 8.46 -13.18
CA VAL A 349 -11.82 7.75 -14.46
C VAL A 349 -12.64 6.47 -14.28
N ASP A 350 -12.51 5.76 -13.16
CA ASP A 350 -13.34 4.58 -12.86
C ASP A 350 -14.78 4.96 -12.41
N GLY A 351 -15.07 6.26 -12.24
CA GLY A 351 -16.39 6.76 -11.83
C GLY A 351 -16.66 6.68 -10.32
N LEU A 352 -15.68 6.21 -9.55
CA LEU A 352 -15.77 6.09 -8.09
C LEU A 352 -15.57 7.43 -7.36
N PHE A 353 -14.97 8.41 -8.04
CA PHE A 353 -14.75 9.76 -7.52
C PHE A 353 -15.27 10.83 -8.49
N PHE A 354 -15.40 12.08 -8.01
CA PHE A 354 -16.00 13.16 -8.79
C PHE A 354 -15.29 13.37 -10.14
N GLN A 355 -16.07 13.42 -11.23
CA GLN A 355 -15.52 13.48 -12.60
C GLN A 355 -14.71 14.75 -12.91
N VAL A 356 -14.87 15.81 -12.13
CA VAL A 356 -14.09 17.06 -12.27
C VAL A 356 -12.57 16.78 -12.20
N PHE A 357 -12.17 15.80 -11.38
CA PHE A 357 -10.76 15.43 -11.22
C PHE A 357 -10.21 14.52 -12.32
N ALA A 358 -11.07 14.04 -13.23
CA ALA A 358 -10.64 13.29 -14.42
C ALA A 358 -10.14 14.23 -15.54
N HIS A 359 -10.27 15.55 -15.40
CA HIS A 359 -9.85 16.50 -16.44
C HIS A 359 -8.34 16.77 -16.38
N VAL A 360 -7.63 16.55 -17.49
CA VAL A 360 -6.19 16.77 -17.63
C VAL A 360 -5.95 17.99 -18.53
N HIS A 361 -5.06 18.89 -18.11
CA HIS A 361 -4.77 20.10 -18.88
C HIS A 361 -3.93 19.78 -20.13
N PRO A 362 -4.33 20.25 -21.34
CA PRO A 362 -3.76 19.78 -22.61
C PRO A 362 -2.28 20.14 -22.82
N ARG A 363 -1.79 21.26 -22.25
CA ARG A 363 -0.39 21.67 -22.42
C ARG A 363 0.57 21.05 -21.42
N THR A 364 0.11 20.85 -20.18
CA THR A 364 0.96 20.38 -19.07
C THR A 364 0.84 18.88 -18.86
N GLN A 365 -0.22 18.24 -19.37
CA GLN A 365 -0.52 16.82 -19.20
C GLN A 365 -0.62 16.41 -17.71
N VAL A 366 -1.02 17.37 -16.86
CA VAL A 366 -1.21 17.19 -15.41
C VAL A 366 -2.67 17.55 -15.06
N PRO A 367 -3.33 16.81 -14.14
CA PRO A 367 -4.65 17.18 -13.63
C PRO A 367 -4.56 18.37 -12.65
N VAL A 368 -4.43 19.58 -13.20
CA VAL A 368 -4.17 20.83 -12.45
C VAL A 368 -5.21 21.10 -11.36
N VAL A 369 -6.50 20.81 -11.63
CA VAL A 369 -7.57 21.01 -10.64
C VAL A 369 -7.34 20.14 -9.40
N GLY A 370 -6.96 18.88 -9.59
CA GLY A 370 -6.60 17.99 -8.51
C GLY A 370 -5.38 18.52 -7.73
N THR A 371 -4.33 18.93 -8.43
CA THR A 371 -3.12 19.48 -7.80
C THR A 371 -3.42 20.71 -6.93
N LEU A 372 -4.24 21.65 -7.41
CA LEU A 372 -4.54 22.88 -6.66
C LEU A 372 -5.49 22.62 -5.48
N VAL A 373 -6.56 21.83 -5.67
CA VAL A 373 -7.53 21.54 -4.60
C VAL A 373 -6.88 20.74 -3.48
N PHE A 374 -6.19 19.66 -3.83
CA PHE A 374 -5.52 18.83 -2.83
C PHE A 374 -4.26 19.49 -2.28
N GLY A 375 -3.53 20.28 -3.06
CA GLY A 375 -2.43 21.10 -2.57
C GLY A 375 -2.88 22.14 -1.53
N LEU A 376 -4.02 22.79 -1.76
CA LEU A 376 -4.63 23.70 -0.78
C LEU A 376 -5.07 22.96 0.49
N LEU A 377 -5.69 21.79 0.35
CA LEU A 377 -6.08 20.95 1.49
C LEU A 377 -4.86 20.50 2.31
N THR A 378 -3.79 20.07 1.65
CA THR A 378 -2.51 19.72 2.28
C THR A 378 -1.90 20.92 3.00
N ALA A 379 -1.91 22.11 2.39
CA ALA A 379 -1.43 23.35 3.00
C ALA A 379 -2.24 23.73 4.25
N PHE A 380 -3.56 23.56 4.20
CA PHE A 380 -4.44 23.80 5.34
C PHE A 380 -4.17 22.82 6.49
N LEU A 381 -3.95 21.54 6.20
CA LEU A 381 -3.58 20.56 7.24
C LEU A 381 -2.20 20.83 7.83
N ALA A 382 -1.22 21.21 7.00
CA ALA A 382 0.10 21.62 7.47
C ALA A 382 0.04 22.89 8.34
N LEU A 383 -0.89 23.81 8.06
CA LEU A 383 -1.09 25.00 8.89
C LEU A 383 -1.61 24.63 10.30
N LEU A 384 -2.50 23.65 10.40
CA LEU A 384 -3.26 23.39 11.63
C LEU A 384 -2.72 22.25 12.50
N LEU A 385 -1.99 21.29 11.93
CA LEU A 385 -1.61 20.04 12.60
C LEU A 385 -0.10 19.97 12.84
N ASP A 386 0.26 19.34 13.95
CA ASP A 386 1.66 19.18 14.33
C ASP A 386 2.31 17.96 13.66
N LEU A 387 3.65 17.99 13.51
CA LEU A 387 4.42 16.98 12.81
C LEU A 387 4.20 15.57 13.39
N GLU A 388 4.32 15.41 14.71
CA GLU A 388 4.10 14.11 15.37
C GLU A 388 2.70 13.57 15.10
N SER A 389 1.71 14.47 15.18
CA SER A 389 0.30 14.16 15.00
C SER A 389 0.01 13.70 13.55
N LEU A 390 0.68 14.33 12.57
CA LEU A 390 0.61 13.98 11.16
C LEU A 390 1.31 12.64 10.90
N VAL A 391 2.52 12.43 11.44
CA VAL A 391 3.29 11.19 11.27
C VAL A 391 2.54 9.97 11.84
N GLN A 392 2.00 10.07 13.05
CA GLN A 392 1.20 8.98 13.62
C GLN A 392 -0.05 8.69 12.81
N PHE A 393 -0.72 9.74 12.30
CA PHE A 393 -1.93 9.61 11.51
C PHE A 393 -1.67 9.05 10.09
N LEU A 394 -0.50 9.35 9.53
CA LEU A 394 -0.01 8.75 8.31
C LEU A 394 0.30 7.26 8.49
N SER A 395 1.03 6.90 9.54
CA SER A 395 1.46 5.51 9.78
C SER A 395 0.27 4.54 9.88
N ILE A 396 -0.84 4.91 10.54
CA ILE A 396 -2.03 4.03 10.59
C ILE A 396 -2.61 3.77 9.20
N GLY A 397 -2.66 4.80 8.34
CA GLY A 397 -3.16 4.69 6.98
C GLY A 397 -2.28 3.76 6.14
N THR A 398 -0.97 3.99 6.15
CA THR A 398 -0.02 3.16 5.39
C THR A 398 -0.01 1.70 5.86
N LEU A 399 0.01 1.46 7.18
CA LEU A 399 -0.03 0.10 7.74
C LEU A 399 -1.31 -0.64 7.36
N LEU A 400 -2.45 0.05 7.31
CA LEU A 400 -3.70 -0.54 6.82
C LEU A 400 -3.58 -0.90 5.33
N ALA A 401 -3.09 0.02 4.49
CA ALA A 401 -2.91 -0.24 3.06
C ALA A 401 -2.02 -1.48 2.83
N TYR A 402 -0.91 -1.59 3.55
CA TYR A 402 0.02 -2.72 3.43
C TYR A 402 -0.60 -4.04 3.89
N THR A 403 -1.42 -4.00 4.94
CA THR A 403 -2.21 -5.16 5.39
C THR A 403 -3.15 -5.64 4.28
N PHE A 404 -3.89 -4.74 3.64
CA PHE A 404 -4.79 -5.11 2.55
C PHE A 404 -4.06 -5.64 1.31
N VAL A 405 -2.92 -5.06 0.95
CA VAL A 405 -2.10 -5.59 -0.17
C VAL A 405 -1.57 -6.99 0.15
N ALA A 406 -1.12 -7.25 1.38
CA ALA A 406 -0.71 -8.59 1.80
C ALA A 406 -1.86 -9.60 1.73
N ILE A 407 -3.06 -9.23 2.19
CA ILE A 407 -4.26 -10.08 2.06
C ILE A 407 -4.60 -10.30 0.58
N SER A 408 -4.51 -9.25 -0.24
CA SER A 408 -4.79 -9.32 -1.68
C SER A 408 -3.85 -10.30 -2.40
N ILE A 409 -2.57 -10.40 -1.98
CA ILE A 409 -1.62 -11.38 -2.55
C ILE A 409 -2.08 -12.81 -2.23
N ILE A 410 -2.46 -13.05 -0.97
CA ILE A 410 -2.96 -14.35 -0.55
C ILE A 410 -4.18 -14.70 -1.41
N VAL A 411 -5.18 -13.83 -1.46
CA VAL A 411 -6.39 -14.03 -2.26
C VAL A 411 -6.06 -14.33 -3.72
N LEU A 412 -5.18 -13.54 -4.34
CA LEU A 412 -4.79 -13.71 -5.75
C LEU A 412 -4.01 -15.02 -6.01
N ARG A 413 -3.30 -15.56 -5.03
CA ARG A 413 -2.56 -16.84 -5.17
C ARG A 413 -3.47 -18.06 -5.14
N TYR A 414 -4.66 -17.94 -4.56
CA TYR A 414 -5.59 -19.05 -4.37
C TYR A 414 -6.92 -18.89 -5.13
N GLN A 415 -7.13 -17.75 -5.81
CA GLN A 415 -8.28 -17.56 -6.72
C GLN A 415 -8.06 -18.28 -8.05
N LYS A 416 -9.14 -18.83 -8.61
CA LYS A 416 -9.15 -19.46 -9.94
C LYS A 416 -8.95 -18.39 -11.03
N SER A 417 -8.00 -18.59 -11.93
CA SER A 417 -7.89 -17.75 -13.13
C SER A 417 -9.13 -17.92 -14.00
N SER A 418 -9.78 -16.82 -14.37
CA SER A 418 -10.80 -16.86 -15.43
C SER A 418 -10.14 -17.39 -16.71
N PRO A 419 -10.76 -18.33 -17.43
CA PRO A 419 -10.21 -18.80 -18.71
C PRO A 419 -10.09 -17.60 -19.67
N PRO A 420 -9.04 -17.52 -20.50
CA PRO A 420 -8.93 -16.47 -21.50
C PRO A 420 -10.20 -16.50 -22.37
N SER A 421 -10.89 -15.38 -22.43
CA SER A 421 -12.02 -15.18 -23.33
C SER A 421 -11.55 -15.46 -24.76
N SER A 422 -12.18 -16.46 -25.39
CA SER A 422 -12.10 -16.91 -26.79
C SER A 422 -11.06 -16.22 -27.69
N PRO A 423 -10.21 -16.97 -28.43
CA PRO A 423 -9.38 -16.36 -29.45
C PRO A 423 -10.28 -15.62 -30.45
N GLY A 424 -10.07 -14.30 -30.56
CA GLY A 424 -10.75 -13.47 -31.54
C GLY A 424 -10.52 -13.98 -32.97
N PRO A 425 -11.40 -13.65 -33.92
CA PRO A 425 -11.34 -14.16 -35.28
C PRO A 425 -9.97 -13.85 -35.89
N ALA A 426 -9.26 -14.92 -36.27
CA ALA A 426 -7.90 -14.89 -36.78
C ALA A 426 -7.74 -13.90 -37.96
N SER A 427 -6.72 -13.04 -37.86
CA SER A 427 -6.14 -12.35 -39.00
C SER A 427 -5.55 -13.36 -39.98
N PRO A 428 -5.79 -13.25 -41.29
CA PRO A 428 -5.33 -14.23 -42.26
C PRO A 428 -3.86 -14.00 -42.64
N GLY A 429 -3.01 -15.00 -42.38
CA GLY A 429 -1.69 -15.15 -43.01
C GLY A 429 -0.60 -15.61 -42.05
N LEU A 430 -0.13 -16.85 -42.14
CA LEU A 430 0.92 -17.29 -43.08
C LEU A 430 1.34 -18.74 -42.74
N LEU A 431 1.12 -19.65 -43.70
CA LEU A 431 1.74 -20.97 -43.90
C LEU A 431 1.53 -22.09 -42.86
N THR A 432 0.54 -22.93 -43.17
CA THR A 432 0.67 -24.38 -43.36
C THR A 432 1.90 -25.08 -42.76
N LYS A 433 1.69 -25.81 -41.66
CA LYS A 433 2.25 -27.17 -41.52
C LYS A 433 1.25 -28.11 -40.85
N GLN A 434 0.60 -28.85 -41.74
CA GLN A 434 -0.22 -30.03 -41.54
C GLN A 434 0.59 -31.15 -40.87
N HIS A 435 0.29 -31.51 -39.62
CA HIS A 435 0.51 -32.85 -39.04
C HIS A 435 -0.62 -33.11 -38.04
N SER A 436 -1.71 -33.73 -38.51
CA SER A 436 -2.83 -34.19 -37.67
C SER A 436 -2.73 -35.70 -37.53
N SER A 437 -2.01 -36.18 -36.52
CA SER A 437 -1.98 -37.61 -36.18
C SER A 437 -3.12 -37.94 -35.21
N PHE A 438 -3.85 -39.03 -35.46
CA PHE A 438 -4.90 -39.55 -34.57
C PHE A 438 -4.36 -39.94 -33.18
N SER A 439 -3.04 -40.19 -33.07
CA SER A 439 -2.36 -40.41 -31.80
C SER A 439 -2.30 -39.17 -30.90
N ASP A 440 -2.26 -37.95 -31.47
CA ASP A 440 -2.32 -36.71 -30.67
C ASP A 440 -3.71 -36.51 -30.08
N ARG A 441 -4.78 -36.94 -30.78
CA ARG A 441 -6.14 -36.92 -30.22
C ARG A 441 -6.34 -37.93 -29.10
N LEU A 442 -5.67 -39.09 -29.15
CA LEU A 442 -5.68 -40.04 -28.03
C LEU A 442 -4.84 -39.55 -26.85
N GLN A 443 -3.71 -38.87 -27.09
CA GLN A 443 -2.94 -38.22 -26.03
C GLN A 443 -3.70 -37.04 -25.41
N LEU A 444 -4.51 -36.29 -26.17
CA LEU A 444 -5.38 -35.25 -25.63
C LEU A 444 -6.54 -35.82 -24.78
N VAL A 445 -7.08 -36.99 -25.14
CA VAL A 445 -8.13 -37.66 -24.33
C VAL A 445 -7.53 -38.36 -23.10
N GLY A 446 -6.32 -38.93 -23.19
CA GLY A 446 -5.58 -39.47 -22.05
C GLY A 446 -5.00 -38.41 -21.12
N ALA A 447 -4.58 -37.25 -21.65
CA ALA A 447 -4.14 -36.09 -20.88
C ALA A 447 -5.31 -35.27 -20.31
N ALA A 448 -6.52 -35.37 -20.88
CA ALA A 448 -7.73 -34.84 -20.27
C ALA A 448 -8.12 -35.55 -18.96
N GLN A 449 -7.50 -36.70 -18.65
CA GLN A 449 -7.67 -37.44 -17.39
C GLN A 449 -6.56 -37.19 -16.36
N ALA A 450 -5.53 -36.42 -16.71
CA ALA A 450 -4.61 -35.84 -15.73
C ALA A 450 -5.03 -34.39 -15.52
N SER A 451 -6.09 -34.17 -14.73
CA SER A 451 -6.51 -32.84 -14.31
C SER A 451 -5.31 -32.12 -13.68
N VAL A 452 -4.76 -31.14 -14.38
CA VAL A 452 -3.78 -30.22 -13.78
C VAL A 452 -4.44 -29.65 -12.54
N PRO A 453 -3.88 -29.85 -11.33
CA PRO A 453 -4.56 -29.45 -10.10
C PRO A 453 -4.88 -27.96 -10.13
N GLU A 454 -6.13 -27.61 -9.82
CA GLU A 454 -6.59 -26.23 -9.92
C GLU A 454 -6.10 -25.42 -8.70
N PRO A 455 -5.75 -24.12 -8.87
CA PRO A 455 -5.37 -23.27 -7.75
C PRO A 455 -6.54 -23.16 -6.76
N GLY A 456 -6.23 -23.35 -5.46
CA GLY A 456 -7.24 -23.39 -4.39
C GLY A 456 -7.79 -24.78 -4.05
N GLU A 457 -7.32 -25.86 -4.69
CA GLU A 457 -7.57 -27.25 -4.27
C GLU A 457 -6.48 -27.76 -3.31
N LEU A 458 -6.72 -28.84 -2.56
CA LEU A 458 -5.69 -29.44 -1.70
C LEU A 458 -4.52 -30.01 -2.51
N LEU A 459 -3.31 -29.91 -1.95
CA LEU A 459 -2.14 -30.54 -2.55
C LEU A 459 -2.39 -32.06 -2.69
N PRO A 460 -2.10 -32.66 -3.86
CA PRO A 460 -2.30 -34.10 -4.10
C PRO A 460 -1.60 -34.99 -3.06
N ALA A 461 -0.45 -34.55 -2.53
CA ALA A 461 0.31 -35.24 -1.50
C ALA A 461 -0.36 -35.23 -0.11
N LEU A 462 -1.20 -34.22 0.17
CA LEU A 462 -1.88 -34.04 1.47
C LEU A 462 -3.34 -34.51 1.45
N ARG A 463 -3.90 -34.74 0.25
CA ARG A 463 -5.21 -35.34 0.02
C ARG A 463 -5.50 -36.60 0.86
N PRO A 464 -4.58 -37.57 1.04
CA PRO A 464 -4.86 -38.76 1.87
C PRO A 464 -4.99 -38.47 3.38
N TYR A 465 -4.44 -37.37 3.89
CA TYR A 465 -4.49 -37.01 5.31
C TYR A 465 -5.59 -35.99 5.64
N LEU A 466 -5.96 -35.14 4.69
CA LEU A 466 -6.87 -34.01 4.87
C LEU A 466 -8.11 -34.10 3.98
N GLY A 467 -8.51 -35.30 3.56
CA GLY A 467 -9.61 -35.52 2.61
C GLY A 467 -10.98 -34.96 3.04
N PHE A 468 -11.19 -34.66 4.34
CA PHE A 468 -12.41 -33.98 4.81
C PHE A 468 -12.52 -32.52 4.31
N LEU A 469 -11.42 -31.90 3.91
CA LEU A 469 -11.41 -30.54 3.37
C LEU A 469 -11.82 -30.47 1.89
N ASP A 470 -11.79 -31.61 1.17
CA ASP A 470 -12.24 -31.71 -0.23
C ASP A 470 -13.79 -31.72 -0.35
N GLU A 471 -14.54 -31.88 0.75
CA GLU A 471 -16.02 -31.82 0.73
C GLU A 471 -16.57 -30.40 0.53
N TYR A 472 -15.74 -29.38 0.73
CA TYR A 472 -16.11 -27.97 0.57
C TYR A 472 -15.77 -27.47 -0.84
N SER A 473 -16.55 -26.52 -1.35
CA SER A 473 -16.32 -25.94 -2.68
C SER A 473 -14.89 -25.38 -2.81
N PRO A 474 -14.20 -25.61 -3.95
CA PRO A 474 -12.83 -25.14 -4.15
C PRO A 474 -12.74 -23.63 -3.90
N GLY A 475 -11.77 -23.21 -3.09
CA GLY A 475 -11.58 -21.82 -2.66
C GLY A 475 -12.35 -21.37 -1.41
N ALA A 476 -13.46 -22.02 -1.02
CA ALA A 476 -14.18 -21.63 0.20
C ALA A 476 -13.35 -21.90 1.46
N VAL A 477 -12.68 -23.06 1.53
CA VAL A 477 -11.76 -23.41 2.64
C VAL A 477 -10.66 -22.37 2.78
N VAL A 478 -10.10 -21.90 1.66
CA VAL A 478 -9.08 -20.85 1.64
C VAL A 478 -9.64 -19.54 2.21
N THR A 479 -10.85 -19.13 1.81
CA THR A 479 -11.47 -17.90 2.35
C THR A 479 -11.75 -17.98 3.85
N TRP A 480 -12.20 -19.13 4.35
CA TRP A 480 -12.39 -19.36 5.79
C TRP A 480 -11.05 -19.37 6.52
N ALA A 481 -10.04 -20.07 6.00
CA ALA A 481 -8.71 -20.11 6.58
C ALA A 481 -8.08 -18.71 6.65
N LEU A 482 -8.25 -17.90 5.60
CA LEU A 482 -7.83 -16.50 5.57
C LEU A 482 -8.58 -15.67 6.62
N GLY A 483 -9.89 -15.85 6.78
CA GLY A 483 -10.67 -15.18 7.82
C GLY A 483 -10.22 -15.54 9.24
N VAL A 484 -9.97 -16.82 9.49
CA VAL A 484 -9.43 -17.32 10.76
C VAL A 484 -8.01 -16.79 11.01
N MET A 485 -7.17 -16.74 9.97
CA MET A 485 -5.84 -16.13 10.05
C MET A 485 -5.93 -14.67 10.46
N LEU A 486 -6.81 -13.88 9.84
CA LEU A 486 -7.00 -12.48 10.20
C LEU A 486 -7.51 -12.28 11.63
N ALA A 487 -8.53 -13.05 12.03
CA ALA A 487 -9.06 -13.00 13.39
C ALA A 487 -8.01 -13.41 14.44
N SER A 488 -7.24 -14.48 14.17
CA SER A 488 -6.17 -14.93 15.06
C SER A 488 -5.02 -13.94 15.16
N VAL A 489 -4.66 -13.26 14.07
CA VAL A 489 -3.64 -12.19 14.11
C VAL A 489 -4.11 -10.97 14.90
N ILE A 490 -5.35 -10.51 14.68
CA ILE A 490 -5.90 -9.36 15.42
C ILE A 490 -5.94 -9.68 16.91
N THR A 491 -6.46 -10.86 17.28
CA THR A 491 -6.52 -11.29 18.68
C THR A 491 -5.12 -11.46 19.27
N LEU A 492 -4.17 -12.09 18.56
CA LEU A 492 -2.78 -12.22 18.99
C LEU A 492 -2.13 -10.85 19.23
N GLY A 493 -2.31 -9.90 18.31
CA GLY A 493 -1.81 -8.53 18.46
C GLY A 493 -2.40 -7.82 19.67
N CYS A 494 -3.71 -7.93 19.89
CA CYS A 494 -4.39 -7.38 21.07
C CYS A 494 -3.85 -7.99 22.37
N VAL A 495 -3.63 -9.30 22.40
CA VAL A 495 -3.06 -9.99 23.57
C VAL A 495 -1.64 -9.50 23.84
N LEU A 496 -0.78 -9.50 22.83
CA LEU A 496 0.63 -9.07 22.96
C LEU A 496 0.77 -7.65 23.49
N ILE A 497 -0.17 -6.76 23.17
CA ILE A 497 -0.05 -5.33 23.47
C ILE A 497 -0.84 -4.92 24.72
N PHE A 498 -2.06 -5.41 24.86
CA PHE A 498 -2.98 -5.00 25.94
C PHE A 498 -3.15 -6.05 27.03
N GLY A 499 -2.64 -7.27 26.84
CA GLY A 499 -2.86 -8.39 27.74
C GLY A 499 -2.35 -8.16 29.16
N ASN A 500 -1.21 -7.48 29.32
CA ASN A 500 -0.62 -7.19 30.63
C ASN A 500 -1.06 -5.84 31.23
N SER A 501 -1.44 -4.87 30.39
CA SER A 501 -1.67 -3.48 30.82
C SER A 501 -3.15 -3.14 31.00
N ALA A 502 -4.02 -3.52 30.06
CA ALA A 502 -5.42 -3.08 30.03
C ALA A 502 -6.43 -4.18 30.36
N LEU A 503 -6.16 -5.44 29.99
CA LEU A 503 -7.07 -6.54 30.29
C LEU A 503 -6.94 -7.09 31.71
N HIS A 504 -5.89 -6.72 32.47
CA HIS A 504 -5.58 -7.25 33.80
C HIS A 504 -5.79 -8.78 33.91
N LEU A 505 -5.46 -9.51 32.83
CA LEU A 505 -5.62 -10.95 32.79
C LEU A 505 -4.67 -11.59 33.81
N PRO A 506 -5.11 -12.59 34.59
CA PRO A 506 -4.19 -13.35 35.40
C PRO A 506 -3.14 -14.03 34.50
N HIS A 507 -1.90 -14.16 34.96
CA HIS A 507 -0.77 -14.62 34.13
C HIS A 507 -1.06 -15.93 33.38
N TRP A 508 -1.78 -16.88 34.00
CA TRP A 508 -2.17 -18.13 33.37
C TRP A 508 -3.19 -17.93 32.23
N GLY A 509 -4.14 -17.01 32.38
CA GLY A 509 -5.10 -16.64 31.34
C GLY A 509 -4.45 -15.93 30.16
N TYR A 510 -3.49 -15.04 30.43
CA TYR A 510 -2.69 -14.39 29.39
C TYR A 510 -1.90 -15.42 28.56
N ILE A 511 -1.17 -16.32 29.23
CA ILE A 511 -0.36 -17.37 28.56
C ILE A 511 -1.27 -18.31 27.75
N LEU A 512 -2.39 -18.76 28.34
CA LEU A 512 -3.34 -19.63 27.65
C LEU A 512 -3.89 -18.97 26.38
N LEU A 513 -4.32 -17.71 26.47
CA LEU A 513 -4.88 -16.99 25.34
C LEU A 513 -3.82 -16.79 24.24
N LEU A 514 -2.59 -16.42 24.62
CA LEU A 514 -1.46 -16.29 23.69
C LEU A 514 -1.16 -17.60 22.96
N LEU A 515 -1.14 -18.73 23.68
CA LEU A 515 -0.94 -20.06 23.09
C LEU A 515 -2.07 -20.44 22.14
N VAL A 516 -3.33 -20.22 22.53
CA VAL A 516 -4.51 -20.53 21.70
C VAL A 516 -4.50 -19.69 20.42
N THR A 517 -4.27 -18.37 20.51
CA THR A 517 -4.22 -17.49 19.34
C THR A 517 -3.05 -17.82 18.42
N SER A 518 -1.88 -18.16 18.99
CA SER A 518 -0.71 -18.57 18.20
C SER A 518 -0.94 -19.92 17.51
N PHE A 519 -1.59 -20.86 18.19
CA PHE A 519 -1.95 -22.15 17.61
C PHE A 519 -2.96 -22.00 16.46
N MET A 520 -4.00 -21.17 16.64
CA MET A 520 -4.96 -20.87 15.57
C MET A 520 -4.30 -20.19 14.37
N PHE A 521 -3.36 -19.27 14.61
CA PHE A 521 -2.58 -18.64 13.55
C PHE A 521 -1.74 -19.68 12.77
N LEU A 522 -0.97 -20.52 13.47
CA LEU A 522 -0.15 -21.57 12.86
C LEU A 522 -1.00 -22.61 12.12
N LEU A 523 -2.16 -22.99 12.67
CA LEU A 523 -3.09 -23.91 12.04
C LEU A 523 -3.65 -23.31 10.74
N SER A 524 -4.07 -22.05 10.77
CA SER A 524 -4.57 -21.36 9.56
C SER A 524 -3.50 -21.26 8.47
N LEU A 525 -2.25 -21.01 8.85
CA LEU A 525 -1.10 -21.02 7.93
C LEU A 525 -0.85 -22.39 7.32
N LEU A 526 -0.96 -23.44 8.12
CA LEU A 526 -0.79 -24.82 7.65
C LEU A 526 -1.89 -25.22 6.68
N VAL A 527 -3.15 -24.89 6.99
CA VAL A 527 -4.29 -25.13 6.08
C VAL A 527 -4.07 -24.38 4.77
N LEU A 528 -3.67 -23.12 4.82
CA LEU A 528 -3.44 -22.31 3.63
C LEU A 528 -2.24 -22.85 2.82
N GLY A 529 -1.16 -23.27 3.48
CA GLY A 529 -0.01 -23.94 2.86
C GLY A 529 -0.32 -25.34 2.28
N ALA A 530 -1.39 -26.00 2.76
CA ALA A 530 -1.86 -27.28 2.26
C ALA A 530 -2.67 -27.17 0.95
N HIS A 531 -3.02 -25.97 0.51
CA HIS A 531 -3.73 -25.72 -0.75
C HIS A 531 -2.77 -25.30 -1.88
N GLN A 532 -3.10 -25.70 -3.11
CA GLN A 532 -2.38 -25.39 -4.34
C GLN A 532 -2.37 -23.89 -4.60
N GLN A 533 -1.17 -23.35 -4.80
CA GLN A 533 -0.96 -21.95 -5.15
C GLN A 533 -0.78 -21.79 -6.66
N GLN A 534 -1.23 -20.66 -7.18
CA GLN A 534 -1.00 -20.31 -8.57
C GLN A 534 0.45 -19.89 -8.82
N TYR A 535 1.21 -20.77 -9.48
CA TYR A 535 2.59 -20.52 -9.92
C TYR A 535 2.61 -20.05 -11.39
N ARG A 536 3.40 -19.00 -11.69
CA ARG A 536 3.60 -18.42 -13.02
C ARG A 536 5.11 -18.18 -13.18
N GLU A 537 5.74 -18.96 -14.05
CA GLU A 537 7.20 -18.99 -14.25
C GLU A 537 7.79 -17.65 -14.72
N ASP A 538 7.00 -16.82 -15.41
CA ASP A 538 7.48 -15.56 -16.03
C ASP A 538 7.42 -14.32 -15.12
N LEU A 539 7.02 -14.46 -13.86
CA LEU A 539 6.75 -13.33 -12.95
C LEU A 539 7.52 -13.47 -11.64
N PHE A 540 7.94 -12.32 -11.08
CA PHE A 540 8.48 -12.31 -9.73
C PHE A 540 7.42 -12.77 -8.73
N GLN A 541 7.79 -13.72 -7.89
CA GLN A 541 6.93 -14.33 -6.89
C GLN A 541 7.66 -14.35 -5.56
N ILE A 542 6.97 -13.92 -4.50
CA ILE A 542 7.50 -13.96 -3.15
C ILE A 542 7.69 -15.43 -2.73
N PRO A 543 8.84 -15.80 -2.14
CA PRO A 543 9.05 -17.13 -1.59
C PRO A 543 8.21 -17.33 -0.32
N MET A 544 7.88 -18.58 0.03
CA MET A 544 7.18 -18.91 1.29
C MET A 544 5.82 -18.19 1.49
N VAL A 545 5.01 -18.04 0.44
CA VAL A 545 3.57 -17.77 0.64
C VAL A 545 2.95 -19.01 1.26
N PRO A 546 2.09 -18.90 2.29
CA PRO A 546 1.48 -17.69 2.86
C PRO A 546 2.19 -17.07 4.07
N LEU A 547 3.34 -17.60 4.49
CA LEU A 547 4.07 -17.15 5.68
C LEU A 547 4.50 -15.67 5.59
N ILE A 548 5.13 -15.25 4.48
CA ILE A 548 5.64 -13.87 4.35
C ILE A 548 4.48 -12.83 4.42
N PRO A 549 3.39 -12.94 3.62
CA PRO A 549 2.26 -12.04 3.76
C PRO A 549 1.61 -12.08 5.16
N ALA A 550 1.51 -13.25 5.79
CA ALA A 550 0.93 -13.37 7.13
C ALA A 550 1.79 -12.69 8.22
N LEU A 551 3.12 -12.82 8.16
CA LEU A 551 4.04 -12.11 9.05
C LEU A 551 3.96 -10.59 8.83
N SER A 552 3.82 -10.14 7.59
CA SER A 552 3.59 -8.72 7.26
C SER A 552 2.30 -8.21 7.93
N ILE A 553 1.20 -8.95 7.81
CA ILE A 553 -0.09 -8.61 8.44
C ILE A 553 0.04 -8.56 9.97
N LEU A 554 0.73 -9.53 10.59
CA LEU A 554 0.97 -9.56 12.03
C LEU A 554 1.75 -8.34 12.51
N LEU A 555 2.87 -8.01 11.87
CA LEU A 555 3.68 -6.85 12.23
C LEU A 555 2.90 -5.55 12.04
N ASN A 556 2.17 -5.40 10.92
CA ASN A 556 1.39 -4.21 10.67
C ASN A 556 0.32 -4.00 11.74
N ILE A 557 -0.40 -5.06 12.13
CA ILE A 557 -1.42 -5.02 13.19
C ILE A 557 -0.78 -4.67 14.54
N CYS A 558 0.33 -5.29 14.91
CA CYS A 558 1.04 -4.97 16.14
C CYS A 558 1.49 -3.50 16.19
N LEU A 559 2.01 -2.95 15.09
CA LEU A 559 2.40 -1.55 15.01
C LEU A 559 1.19 -0.61 15.08
N MET A 560 0.08 -0.92 14.41
CA MET A 560 -1.15 -0.13 14.47
C MET A 560 -1.73 -0.03 15.90
N LEU A 561 -1.68 -1.13 16.66
CA LEU A 561 -2.18 -1.17 18.04
C LEU A 561 -1.30 -0.41 19.05
N LYS A 562 -0.05 -0.07 18.69
CA LYS A 562 0.84 0.78 19.51
C LYS A 562 0.62 2.28 19.28
N LEU A 563 -0.17 2.67 18.27
CA LEU A 563 -0.48 4.07 17.99
C LEU A 563 -1.48 4.64 19.01
N SER A 564 -1.48 5.96 19.16
CA SER A 564 -2.38 6.69 20.07
C SER A 564 -3.86 6.44 19.76
N TYR A 565 -4.70 6.40 20.79
CA TYR A 565 -6.16 6.32 20.64
C TYR A 565 -6.71 7.48 19.79
N LEU A 566 -6.11 8.67 19.90
CA LEU A 566 -6.53 9.85 19.15
C LEU A 566 -6.32 9.66 17.64
N THR A 567 -5.29 8.89 17.25
CA THR A 567 -5.03 8.49 15.87
C THR A 567 -6.14 7.62 15.31
N TRP A 568 -6.64 6.64 16.10
CA TRP A 568 -7.76 5.79 15.72
C TRP A 568 -9.07 6.57 15.54
N VAL A 569 -9.31 7.58 16.37
CA VAL A 569 -10.48 8.46 16.25
C VAL A 569 -10.41 9.26 14.95
N ARG A 570 -9.27 9.92 14.68
CA ARG A 570 -9.05 10.69 13.43
C ARG A 570 -9.24 9.82 12.19
N PHE A 571 -8.67 8.61 12.23
CA PHE A 571 -8.76 7.65 11.14
C PHE A 571 -10.19 7.14 10.90
N SER A 572 -10.93 6.90 11.98
CA SER A 572 -12.33 6.46 11.89
C SER A 572 -13.22 7.55 11.27
N ILE A 573 -13.03 8.82 11.66
CA ILE A 573 -13.75 9.96 11.05
C ILE A 573 -13.45 10.06 9.56
N TRP A 574 -12.19 9.88 9.18
CA TRP A 574 -11.78 9.90 7.77
C TRP A 574 -12.41 8.77 6.95
N LEU A 575 -12.39 7.54 7.47
CA LEU A 575 -13.02 6.39 6.81
C LEU A 575 -14.53 6.56 6.68
N LEU A 576 -15.21 7.09 7.70
CA LEU A 576 -16.63 7.39 7.65
C LEU A 576 -16.96 8.44 6.57
N THR A 577 -16.10 9.45 6.42
CA THR A 577 -16.22 10.45 5.35
C THR A 577 -16.08 9.80 3.98
N GLY A 578 -15.12 8.89 3.80
CA GLY A 578 -14.96 8.13 2.56
C GLY A 578 -16.17 7.27 2.24
N LEU A 579 -16.68 6.52 3.22
CA LEU A 579 -17.89 5.73 3.07
C LEU A 579 -19.09 6.59 2.65
N ALA A 580 -19.24 7.77 3.23
CA ALA A 580 -20.29 8.72 2.84
C ALA A 580 -20.15 9.17 1.37
N VAL A 581 -18.93 9.44 0.91
CA VAL A 581 -18.66 9.78 -0.50
C VAL A 581 -18.96 8.59 -1.43
N TYR A 582 -18.56 7.38 -1.05
CA TYR A 582 -18.80 6.18 -1.85
C TYR A 582 -20.30 5.88 -2.01
N PHE A 583 -21.04 5.83 -0.89
CA PHE A 583 -22.48 5.55 -0.93
C PHE A 583 -23.29 6.70 -1.53
N GLY A 584 -22.82 7.95 -1.38
CA GLY A 584 -23.47 9.13 -1.95
C GLY A 584 -23.23 9.30 -3.45
N TYR A 585 -22.04 8.96 -3.95
CA TYR A 585 -21.65 9.22 -5.35
C TYR A 585 -21.09 7.99 -6.07
N GLY A 586 -20.07 7.35 -5.49
CA GLY A 586 -19.27 6.31 -6.16
C GLY A 586 -20.06 5.08 -6.62
N ILE A 587 -20.93 4.53 -5.76
CA ILE A 587 -21.73 3.33 -6.07
C ILE A 587 -22.69 3.54 -7.27
N TRP A 588 -23.11 4.78 -7.51
CA TRP A 588 -24.04 5.11 -8.59
C TRP A 588 -23.33 5.43 -9.90
N HIS A 589 -22.15 6.04 -9.82
CA HIS A 589 -21.37 6.51 -10.98
C HIS A 589 -20.26 5.55 -11.42
N SER A 590 -20.04 4.44 -10.71
CA SER A 590 -19.10 3.39 -11.11
C SER A 590 -19.32 2.96 -12.56
N LYS A 591 -18.25 2.98 -13.37
CA LYS A 591 -18.32 2.53 -14.76
C LYS A 591 -18.64 1.05 -14.89
N GLU A 592 -18.23 0.24 -13.92
CA GLU A 592 -18.53 -1.19 -13.92
C GLU A 592 -20.04 -1.43 -13.70
N ASN A 593 -20.71 -0.54 -12.95
CA ASN A 593 -22.18 -0.52 -12.86
C ASN A 593 -22.87 -0.28 -14.21
N GLN A 594 -22.23 0.48 -15.11
CA GLN A 594 -22.78 0.82 -16.43
C GLN A 594 -22.46 -0.23 -17.50
N ARG A 595 -21.43 -1.06 -17.27
CA ARG A 595 -21.04 -2.16 -18.17
C ARG A 595 -21.90 -3.40 -18.00
N GLU A 596 -22.54 -3.59 -16.85
CA GLU A 596 -23.55 -4.64 -16.67
C GLU A 596 -24.74 -4.38 -17.61
N PRO A 597 -24.99 -5.22 -18.63
CA PRO A 597 -26.11 -5.01 -19.53
C PRO A 597 -27.44 -5.13 -18.75
N PRO A 598 -28.45 -4.28 -19.01
CA PRO A 598 -29.74 -4.28 -18.30
C PRO A 598 -30.61 -5.55 -18.46
N GLY A 599 -30.04 -6.68 -18.90
CA GLY A 599 -30.75 -7.93 -19.20
C GLY A 599 -29.99 -9.22 -18.95
N ALA A 600 -28.77 -9.23 -18.39
CA ALA A 600 -28.06 -10.48 -18.03
C ALA A 600 -28.59 -11.12 -16.73
N ASN A 601 -29.92 -11.09 -16.54
CA ASN A 601 -30.65 -11.89 -15.57
C ASN A 601 -30.92 -13.29 -16.12
N THR A 602 -29.89 -13.96 -16.65
CA THR A 602 -29.94 -15.42 -16.78
C THR A 602 -29.35 -15.97 -15.50
N THR A 603 -30.24 -16.25 -14.55
CA THR A 603 -30.10 -17.31 -13.54
C THR A 603 -28.91 -18.23 -13.82
N SER A 604 -27.81 -18.04 -13.09
CA SER A 604 -26.83 -19.11 -12.90
C SER A 604 -27.56 -20.22 -12.16
N TYR A 605 -28.11 -21.18 -12.89
CA TYR A 605 -28.58 -22.43 -12.30
C TYR A 605 -27.36 -23.13 -11.71
N VAL A 606 -27.26 -23.16 -10.38
CA VAL A 606 -26.41 -24.09 -9.67
C VAL A 606 -27.02 -25.47 -9.89
N VAL A 607 -26.50 -26.21 -10.87
CA VAL A 607 -26.85 -27.62 -11.05
C VAL A 607 -26.24 -28.38 -9.88
N PHE A 608 -27.08 -28.76 -8.92
CA PHE A 608 -26.69 -29.71 -7.89
C PHE A 608 -26.46 -31.08 -8.54
N PRO A 609 -25.30 -31.73 -8.38
CA PRO A 609 -25.07 -33.07 -8.90
C PRO A 609 -25.78 -34.08 -8.01
N ARG A 610 -27.06 -34.37 -8.28
CA ARG A 610 -27.72 -35.58 -7.78
C ARG A 610 -28.71 -36.13 -8.82
N GLY A 611 -28.38 -37.30 -9.38
CA GLY A 611 -29.35 -38.23 -9.94
C GLY A 611 -29.38 -38.35 -11.47
N SER A 612 -28.96 -39.52 -11.96
CA SER A 612 -29.25 -40.17 -13.25
C SER A 612 -29.37 -39.32 -14.54
N LEU A 613 -28.36 -39.51 -15.39
CA LEU A 613 -28.32 -39.20 -16.82
C LEU A 613 -29.28 -40.10 -17.61
N GLU A 614 -30.59 -39.96 -17.41
CA GLU A 614 -31.61 -40.67 -18.22
C GLU A 614 -33.01 -40.07 -17.98
N GLU A 615 -33.24 -38.79 -18.35
CA GLU A 615 -34.60 -38.23 -18.57
C GLU A 615 -34.56 -36.73 -19.00
N THR A 616 -33.81 -36.37 -20.04
CA THR A 616 -34.04 -35.07 -20.72
C THR A 616 -33.52 -35.11 -22.17
N VAL A 617 -34.11 -36.00 -22.97
CA VAL A 617 -34.07 -35.90 -24.44
C VAL A 617 -35.50 -36.06 -24.95
N GLN A 618 -36.36 -35.09 -24.65
CA GLN A 618 -37.62 -34.87 -25.36
C GLN A 618 -38.15 -33.48 -25.00
N ALA A 619 -37.68 -32.45 -25.70
CA ALA A 619 -38.41 -31.21 -25.99
C ALA A 619 -37.49 -30.18 -26.69
N VAL A 620 -36.96 -30.49 -27.87
CA VAL A 620 -36.60 -29.46 -28.86
C VAL A 620 -36.86 -30.03 -30.25
N GLN A 621 -38.09 -29.90 -30.74
CA GLN A 621 -38.36 -29.85 -32.18
C GLN A 621 -38.82 -28.42 -32.51
N PRO A 622 -38.26 -27.76 -33.53
CA PRO A 622 -38.73 -26.46 -33.99
C PRO A 622 -40.08 -26.60 -34.70
N PRO A 623 -40.98 -25.59 -34.65
CA PRO A 623 -42.23 -25.65 -35.39
C PRO A 623 -41.95 -25.56 -36.89
N SER A 624 -42.22 -26.67 -37.58
CA SER A 624 -42.37 -26.75 -39.03
C SER A 624 -43.58 -25.90 -39.45
N GLN A 625 -43.35 -24.93 -40.32
CA GLN A 625 -44.40 -24.26 -41.07
C GLN A 625 -45.06 -25.28 -42.00
N VAL A 626 -46.39 -25.36 -41.89
CA VAL A 626 -47.30 -26.21 -42.68
C VAL A 626 -47.32 -25.74 -44.15
N PRO A 627 -47.37 -26.64 -45.14
CA PRO A 627 -47.49 -26.28 -46.55
C PRO A 627 -48.92 -25.85 -46.87
N ALA A 628 -49.07 -24.69 -47.54
CA ALA A 628 -50.34 -24.30 -48.15
C ALA A 628 -50.40 -24.84 -49.59
N HIS A 629 -51.43 -25.62 -49.84
CA HIS A 629 -51.86 -26.16 -51.13
C HIS A 629 -52.07 -25.05 -52.19
N GLU A 630 -51.50 -25.24 -53.38
CA GLU A 630 -52.10 -24.77 -54.63
C GLU A 630 -53.39 -25.56 -54.92
N PRO A 631 -54.40 -24.90 -55.49
CA PRO A 631 -55.26 -25.51 -56.50
C PRO A 631 -55.07 -24.80 -57.85
N GLY A 632 -54.76 -25.59 -58.88
CA GLY A 632 -54.72 -25.12 -60.26
C GLY A 632 -56.11 -24.98 -60.91
N HIS A 633 -56.14 -24.09 -61.91
CA HIS A 633 -57.01 -24.01 -63.09
C HIS A 633 -58.54 -23.97 -62.94
N MET A 634 -59.17 -22.86 -63.32
CA MET A 634 -59.98 -22.73 -64.56
C MET A 634 -60.55 -21.31 -64.72
N GLU A 635 -60.54 -20.85 -65.99
CA GLU A 635 -61.15 -19.66 -66.62
C GLU A 635 -60.61 -18.25 -66.33
#